data_AF-A0A2D5P6S3-F1
#
_entry.id   AF-A0A2D5P6S3-F1
#
_cell.length_a   1.000
_cell.length_b   1.000
_cell.length_c   1.000
_cell.angle_alpha   90.00
_cell.angle_beta   90.00
_cell.angle_gamma   90.00
#
_symmetry.space_group_name_H-M   'P 1'
#
loop_
_entity.id
_entity.type
_entity.pdbx_description
1 polymer ?
#
loop_
_entity_poly.entity_id
_entity_poly.type
_entity_poly.pdbx_seq_one_letter_code
_entity_poly.pdbx_strand_id
1 'polypeptide(L)' 'MNTDYEELIPNKILFTIKDIDELGIIKSDMCKKLLYKREIEAVKIGSKNHISRTELIRYLQSNTIVTSDFELSA' A
#
# COMPACT_ATOMS: atom_id res chain seq x y z
N MET A 1 -0.46 17.82 -8.68
CA MET A 1 -1.26 16.63 -9.06
C MET A 1 -1.37 15.77 -7.82
N ASN A 2 -2.59 15.50 -7.33
CA ASN A 2 -2.78 14.57 -6.21
C ASN A 2 -3.03 13.20 -6.83
N THR A 3 -2.20 12.19 -6.52
CA THR A 3 -2.38 10.84 -7.05
C THR A 3 -3.70 10.27 -6.53
N ASP A 4 -4.61 9.88 -7.42
CA ASP A 4 -5.88 9.27 -7.04
C ASP A 4 -5.75 7.75 -6.92
N TYR A 5 -5.40 7.27 -5.72
CA TYR A 5 -5.31 5.83 -5.45
C TYR A 5 -6.67 5.13 -5.46
N GLU A 6 -7.78 5.86 -5.32
CA GLU A 6 -9.11 5.27 -5.43
C GLU A 6 -9.40 4.84 -6.88
N GLU A 7 -8.95 5.62 -7.86
CA GLU A 7 -9.08 5.28 -9.28
C GLU A 7 -8.11 4.17 -9.70
N LEU A 8 -6.86 4.24 -9.21
CA LEU A 8 -5.77 3.36 -9.67
C LEU A 8 -5.85 1.92 -9.14
N ILE A 9 -6.40 1.73 -7.94
CA ILE A 9 -6.41 0.41 -7.29
C ILE A 9 -7.73 -0.31 -7.60
N PRO A 10 -7.69 -1.55 -8.13
CA PRO A 10 -8.88 -2.32 -8.46
C PRO A 10 -9.93 -2.33 -7.35
N ASN A 11 -11.21 -2.25 -7.71
CA ASN A 11 -12.33 -2.32 -6.77
C ASN A 11 -12.54 -3.73 -6.20
N LYS A 12 -11.63 -4.13 -5.31
CA LYS A 12 -11.67 -5.35 -4.50
C LYS A 12 -11.61 -4.94 -3.03
N ILE A 13 -12.23 -5.72 -2.15
CA ILE A 13 -12.27 -5.41 -0.71
C ILE A 13 -10.93 -5.74 -0.02
N LEU A 14 -10.34 -6.88 -0.38
CA LEU A 14 -9.13 -7.42 0.26
C LEU A 14 -8.11 -7.87 -0.79
N PHE A 15 -6.84 -7.63 -0.52
CA PHE A 15 -5.71 -8.09 -1.33
C PHE A 15 -4.81 -9.01 -0.52
N THR A 16 -4.41 -10.15 -1.10
CA THR A 16 -3.31 -10.93 -0.52
C THR A 16 -1.99 -10.21 -0.77
N ILE A 17 -0.94 -10.52 0.01
CA ILE A 17 0.42 -10.02 -0.26
C ILE A 17 0.86 -10.34 -1.71
N LYS A 18 0.46 -11.51 -2.22
CA LYS A 18 0.75 -11.91 -3.61
C LYS A 18 0.02 -11.01 -4.61
N ASP A 19 -1.27 -10.71 -4.38
CA ASP A 19 -2.05 -9.82 -5.24
C ASP A 19 -1.38 -8.43 -5.34
N ILE A 20 -0.90 -7.89 -4.20
CA ILE A 20 -0.26 -6.57 -4.12
C ILE A 20 1.07 -6.54 -4.89
N ASP A 21 1.84 -7.62 -4.82
CA ASP A 21 3.11 -7.76 -5.55
C ASP A 21 2.88 -7.90 -7.06
N GLU A 22 1.89 -8.71 -7.46
CA GLU A 22 1.50 -8.89 -8.87
C GLU A 22 0.95 -7.60 -9.49
N LEU A 23 0.27 -6.76 -8.71
CA LEU A 23 -0.15 -5.41 -9.12
C LEU A 23 1.01 -4.40 -9.19
N GLY A 24 2.21 -4.77 -8.70
CA GLY A 24 3.38 -3.90 -8.70
C GLY A 24 3.32 -2.77 -7.67
N ILE A 25 2.43 -2.84 -6.68
CA ILE A 25 2.23 -1.75 -5.70
C ILE A 25 3.30 -1.83 -4.60
N ILE A 26 3.45 -2.99 -3.96
CA ILE A 26 4.47 -3.24 -2.92
C ILE A 26 4.97 -4.68 -3.09
N LYS A 27 6.30 -4.86 -3.11
CA LYS A 27 6.91 -6.19 -3.18
C LYS A 27 6.62 -7.03 -1.95
N SER A 28 6.49 -8.35 -2.14
CA SER A 28 6.07 -9.27 -1.07
C SER A 28 6.97 -9.22 0.18
N ASP A 29 8.28 -9.05 0.00
CA ASP A 29 9.25 -8.95 1.10
C ASP A 29 9.08 -7.65 1.88
N MET A 30 8.87 -6.53 1.18
CA MET A 30 8.59 -5.23 1.79
C MET A 30 7.25 -5.26 2.52
N CYS A 31 6.20 -5.80 1.91
CA CYS A 31 4.89 -5.91 2.52
C CYS A 31 4.94 -6.69 3.85
N LYS A 32 5.73 -7.77 3.93
CA LYS A 32 5.98 -8.49 5.19
C LYS A 32 6.71 -7.64 6.23
N LYS A 33 7.69 -6.83 5.83
CA LYS A 33 8.40 -5.91 6.73
C LYS A 33 7.45 -4.86 7.30
N LEU A 34 6.57 -4.29 6.47
CA LEU A 34 5.54 -3.32 6.90
C LEU A 34 4.60 -3.92 7.95
N LEU A 35 4.13 -5.15 7.71
CA LEU A 35 3.29 -5.87 8.67
C LEU A 35 4.02 -6.13 10.00
N TYR A 36 5.28 -6.54 9.94
CA TYR A 36 6.10 -6.78 11.13
C TYR A 36 6.31 -5.49 11.94
N LYS A 37 6.54 -4.36 11.26
CA LYS A 37 6.69 -3.04 11.86
C LYS A 37 5.38 -2.37 12.27
N ARG A 38 4.23 -2.98 11.96
CA ARG A 38 2.88 -2.43 12.19
C ARG A 38 2.63 -1.10 11.44
N GLU A 39 3.28 -0.93 10.29
CA GLU A 39 3.09 0.22 9.40
C GLU A 39 1.89 0.01 8.45
N ILE A 40 1.53 -1.26 8.22
CA ILE A 40 0.28 -1.71 7.58
C ILE A 40 -0.41 -2.72 8.50
N GLU A 41 -1.74 -2.71 8.52
CA GLU A 41 -2.54 -3.77 9.13
C GLU A 41 -3.02 -4.83 8.12
N ALA A 42 -3.26 -6.04 8.62
CA ALA A 42 -3.84 -7.13 7.83
C ALA A 42 -4.80 -7.97 8.66
N VAL A 43 -5.79 -8.53 7.96
CA VAL A 43 -6.68 -9.57 8.48
C VAL A 43 -6.13 -10.93 8.07
N LYS A 44 -6.01 -11.83 9.04
CA LYS A 44 -5.61 -13.22 8.79
C LYS A 44 -6.84 -14.05 8.42
N ILE A 45 -6.84 -14.64 7.22
CA ILE A 45 -7.91 -15.54 6.75
C ILE A 45 -7.25 -16.86 6.33
N GLY A 46 -7.53 -17.92 7.10
CA GLY A 46 -6.83 -19.19 6.98
C GLY A 46 -5.32 -19.01 7.22
N SER A 47 -4.51 -19.42 6.25
CA SER A 47 -3.04 -19.31 6.30
C SER A 47 -2.47 -18.03 5.69
N LYS A 48 -3.31 -17.13 5.16
CA LYS A 48 -2.88 -15.94 4.42
C LYS A 48 -3.26 -14.64 5.11
N ASN A 49 -2.38 -13.64 4.98
CA ASN A 49 -2.63 -12.26 5.37
C ASN A 49 -3.28 -11.51 4.22
N HIS A 50 -4.34 -10.76 4.54
CA HIS A 50 -5.08 -9.94 3.61
C HIS A 50 -5.07 -8.50 4.09
N ILE A 51 -4.80 -7.57 3.19
CA ILE A 51 -4.79 -6.13 3.47
C ILE A 51 -6.04 -5.55 2.82
N SER A 52 -6.78 -4.72 3.56
CA SER A 52 -7.96 -4.07 3.00
C SER A 52 -7.57 -3.03 1.97
N ARG A 53 -8.43 -2.80 0.97
CA ARG A 53 -8.19 -1.75 -0.02
C ARG A 53 -8.05 -0.38 0.63
N THR A 54 -8.90 -0.09 1.62
CA THR A 54 -8.84 1.15 2.41
C THR A 54 -7.50 1.32 3.10
N GLU A 55 -6.97 0.24 3.71
CA GLU A 55 -5.66 0.28 4.37
C GLU A 55 -4.51 0.48 3.38
N LEU A 56 -4.58 -0.19 2.22
CA LEU A 56 -3.58 -0.02 1.18
C LEU A 56 -3.56 1.43 0.64
N ILE A 57 -4.74 2.02 0.42
CA ILE A 57 -4.89 3.42 0.00
C ILE A 57 -4.35 4.35 1.08
N ARG A 58 -4.73 4.16 2.34
CA ARG A 58 -4.21 4.93 3.48
C ARG A 58 -2.69 4.92 3.51
N TYR A 59 -2.08 3.74 3.39
CA TYR A 59 -0.63 3.59 3.41
C TYR A 59 0.03 4.33 2.24
N LEU A 60 -0.49 4.22 1.02
CA LEU A 60 0.08 4.90 -0.14
C LEU A 60 -0.03 6.42 -0.02
N GLN A 61 -1.18 6.91 0.42
CA GLN A 61 -1.39 8.34 0.69
C GLN A 61 -0.42 8.86 1.75
N SER A 62 -0.24 8.15 2.87
CA SER A 62 0.67 8.59 3.94
C SER A 62 2.15 8.54 3.54
N ASN A 63 2.50 7.76 2.52
CA ASN A 63 3.86 7.62 2.02
C ASN A 63 4.11 8.37 0.70
N THR A 64 3.12 9.13 0.22
CA THR A 64 3.28 9.99 -0.95
C THR A 64 3.94 11.29 -0.54
N ILE A 65 5.05 11.65 -1.17
CA ILE A 65 5.74 12.92 -0.96
C ILE A 65 5.35 13.86 -2.10
N VAL A 66 4.79 15.02 -1.78
CA VAL A 66 4.36 16.00 -2.78
C VAL A 66 5.56 16.87 -3.16
N THR A 67 5.77 17.07 -4.46
CA THR A 67 6.90 17.87 -4.99
C THR A 67 6.88 19.33 -4.54
N SER A 68 5.74 19.87 -4.08
CA SER A 68 5.68 21.21 -3.46
C SER A 68 6.58 21.33 -2.22
N ASP A 69 6.93 20.22 -1.60
CA ASP A 69 7.74 20.16 -0.39
C ASP A 69 9.25 19.96 -0.71
N PHE A 70 9.59 19.88 -2.00
CA PHE A 70 10.97 19.92 -2.47
C PHE A 70 11.37 21.36 -2.81
N GLU A 71 12.12 22.02 -1.91
CA GLU A 71 13.15 22.92 -2.41
C GLU A 71 14.24 22.03 -3.00
N LEU A 72 14.28 21.93 -4.33
CA LEU A 72 15.45 21.39 -5.01
C LEU A 72 16.62 22.32 -4.68
N SER A 73 17.37 22.00 -3.63
CA SER A 73 18.70 22.55 -3.43
C SER A 73 19.57 22.02 -4.57
N ALA A 74 19.61 22.78 -5.66
CA ALA A 74 20.53 22.61 -6.77
C ALA A 74 21.98 22.86 -6.32
#